data_AF-A0A1B8XU30-F1
#
_entry.id   AF-A0A1B8XU30-F1
#
_cell.length_a   1.000
_cell.length_b   1.000
_cell.length_c   1.000
_cell.angle_alpha   90.00
_cell.angle_beta   90.00
_cell.angle_gamma   90.00
#
_symmetry.space_group_name_H-M   'P 1'
#
loop_
_entity.id
_entity.type
_entity.pdbx_description
1 polymer ?
#
loop_
_entity_poly.entity_id
_entity_poly.type
_entity_poly.pdbx_seq_one_letter_code
_entity_poly.pdbx_strand_id
1 'polypeptide(L)'
;RFDEVFWFGDFNFRLSKSRTEMNSILENIPQNDVSSLLQYDQLSEEVNKGTLFRGFKEADIHFFPTYKFDIGSDVYDTSGKQRTPSYTDRVMYKSRHEDDILVLKYGSCARMKQSDHKPVFGVYKVWIRKHHSPG
;
A
#
# COMPACT_ATOMS: atom_id res chain seq x y z
N ARG A 1 -4.44 12.69 -22.41
CA ARG A 1 -4.00 13.11 -21.06
C ARG A 1 -5.19 12.90 -20.13
N PHE A 2 -5.00 12.27 -18.97
CA PHE A 2 -6.08 12.01 -18.01
C PHE A 2 -6.06 13.09 -16.92
N ASP A 3 -7.23 13.49 -16.45
CA ASP A 3 -7.34 14.42 -15.32
C ASP A 3 -7.06 13.67 -13.99
N GLU A 4 -7.60 12.46 -13.86
CA GLU A 4 -7.42 11.60 -12.69
C GLU A 4 -6.79 10.26 -13.10
N VAL A 5 -5.75 9.84 -12.39
CA VAL A 5 -5.05 8.57 -12.63
C VAL A 5 -4.96 7.78 -11.33
N PHE A 6 -5.45 6.54 -11.36
CA PHE A 6 -5.24 5.56 -10.32
C PHE A 6 -4.28 4.50 -10.85
N TRP A 7 -3.23 4.19 -10.08
CA TRP A 7 -2.28 3.14 -10.39
C TRP A 7 -2.19 2.21 -9.18
N PHE A 8 -2.56 0.95 -9.35
CA PHE A 8 -2.62 0.00 -8.27
C PHE A 8 -2.25 -1.41 -8.73
N GLY A 9 -1.89 -2.26 -7.77
CA GLY A 9 -1.56 -3.66 -7.97
C GLY A 9 -0.46 -4.13 -7.04
N ASP A 10 0.09 -5.31 -7.33
CA ASP A 10 1.32 -5.81 -6.72
C ASP A 10 2.52 -5.09 -7.34
N PHE A 11 3.00 -4.04 -6.67
CA PHE A 11 4.23 -3.33 -7.05
C PHE A 11 5.50 -4.02 -6.53
N ASN A 12 5.34 -5.02 -5.67
CA ASN A 12 6.38 -5.92 -5.21
C ASN A 12 7.55 -5.27 -4.43
N PHE A 13 7.40 -4.02 -3.99
CA PHE A 13 8.32 -3.39 -3.04
C PHE A 13 8.26 -4.08 -1.68
N ARG A 14 9.41 -4.14 -1.01
CA ARG A 14 9.59 -4.90 0.23
C ARG A 14 9.94 -3.99 1.39
N LEU A 15 9.75 -4.51 2.60
CA LEU A 15 10.40 -3.94 3.77
C LEU A 15 11.89 -4.32 3.74
N SER A 16 12.77 -3.36 3.98
CA SER A 16 14.23 -3.50 3.80
C SER A 16 14.94 -4.29 4.90
N LYS A 17 14.27 -4.55 6.02
CA LYS A 17 14.78 -5.28 7.18
C LYS A 17 14.76 -6.80 6.98
N SER A 18 15.61 -7.51 7.72
CA SER A 18 15.62 -8.99 7.71
C SER A 18 14.33 -9.56 8.29
N ARG A 19 14.02 -10.83 7.98
CA ARG A 19 12.83 -11.52 8.51
C ARG A 19 12.80 -11.51 10.04
N THR A 20 13.93 -11.77 10.68
CA THR A 20 14.04 -11.79 12.15
C THR A 20 13.78 -10.41 12.75
N GLU A 21 14.41 -9.36 12.23
CA GLU A 21 14.17 -7.99 12.71
C GLU A 21 12.71 -7.58 12.53
N MET A 22 12.10 -7.92 11.39
CA MET A 22 10.70 -7.59 11.12
C MET A 22 9.73 -8.33 12.04
N ASN A 23 9.98 -9.61 12.33
CA ASN A 23 9.18 -10.34 13.30
C ASN A 23 9.27 -9.68 14.68
N SER A 24 10.47 -9.30 15.14
CA SER A 24 10.65 -8.60 16.41
C SER A 24 9.88 -7.27 16.47
N ILE A 25 9.84 -6.51 15.36
CA ILE A 25 9.05 -5.28 15.32
C ILE A 25 7.55 -5.60 15.38
N LEU A 26 7.07 -6.57 14.58
CA LEU A 26 5.67 -6.98 14.56
C LEU A 26 5.16 -7.51 15.90
N GLU A 27 6.00 -8.19 16.67
CA GLU A 27 5.65 -8.71 18.01
C GLU A 27 5.50 -7.60 19.06
N ASN A 28 6.19 -6.47 18.88
CA ASN A 28 6.23 -5.36 19.85
C ASN A 28 5.44 -4.13 19.42
N ILE A 29 4.79 -4.17 18.25
CA ILE A 29 4.07 -3.04 17.70
C ILE A 29 2.77 -2.79 18.47
N PRO A 30 2.52 -1.58 18.97
CA PRO A 30 1.22 -1.22 19.51
C PRO A 30 0.13 -1.45 18.46
N GLN A 31 -1.06 -1.85 18.92
CA GLN A 31 -2.21 -2.02 18.04
C GLN A 31 -2.45 -0.70 17.27
N ASN A 32 -2.37 -0.75 15.94
CA ASN A 32 -2.51 0.35 14.98
C ASN A 32 -1.27 1.25 14.72
N ASP A 33 -0.09 0.97 15.28
CA ASP A 33 1.12 1.77 15.03
C ASP A 33 2.02 1.19 13.93
N VAL A 34 1.48 1.06 12.72
CA VAL A 34 2.22 0.53 11.55
C VAL A 34 3.31 1.47 11.03
N SER A 35 3.41 2.69 11.58
CA SER A 35 4.41 3.69 11.19
C SER A 35 5.84 3.17 11.40
N SER A 36 6.05 2.40 12.47
CA SER A 36 7.32 1.74 12.78
C SER A 36 7.76 0.72 11.73
N LEU A 37 6.84 0.18 10.93
CA LEU A 37 7.13 -0.70 9.79
C LEU A 37 7.41 0.11 8.53
N LEU A 38 6.59 1.14 8.28
CA LEU A 38 6.62 1.93 7.04
C LEU A 38 7.91 2.74 6.86
N GLN A 39 8.64 3.05 7.94
CA GLN A 39 9.97 3.65 7.84
C GLN A 39 10.98 2.76 7.07
N TYR A 40 10.70 1.47 6.92
CA TYR A 40 11.52 0.51 6.19
C TYR A 40 10.92 0.12 4.83
N ASP A 41 9.84 0.77 4.39
CA ASP A 41 9.16 0.48 3.13
C ASP A 41 9.87 1.10 1.93
N GLN A 42 10.35 0.25 1.01
CA GLN A 42 11.11 0.68 -0.16
C GLN A 42 10.30 1.60 -1.09
N LEU A 43 9.00 1.36 -1.27
CA LEU A 43 8.19 2.24 -2.12
C LEU A 43 8.10 3.64 -1.52
N SER A 44 7.75 3.71 -0.23
CA SER A 44 7.66 4.97 0.51
C SER A 44 8.98 5.74 0.45
N GLU A 45 10.11 5.05 0.60
CA GLU A 45 11.44 5.65 0.47
C GLU A 45 11.67 6.26 -0.93
N GLU A 46 11.41 5.52 -2.00
CA GLU A 46 11.62 6.00 -3.37
C GLU A 46 10.63 7.12 -3.78
N VAL A 47 9.39 7.07 -3.29
CA VAL A 47 8.41 8.14 -3.47
C VAL A 47 8.88 9.41 -2.74
N ASN A 48 9.35 9.29 -1.50
CA ASN A 48 9.85 10.42 -0.70
C ASN A 48 11.11 11.05 -1.29
N LYS A 49 12.01 10.24 -1.90
CA LYS A 49 13.16 10.74 -2.67
C LYS A 49 12.76 11.40 -3.99
N GLY A 50 11.52 11.20 -4.46
CA GLY A 50 11.06 11.65 -5.77
C GLY A 50 11.72 10.92 -6.94
N THR A 51 12.24 9.71 -6.74
CA THR A 51 12.87 8.89 -7.78
C THR A 51 11.83 8.12 -8.59
N LEU A 52 10.73 7.70 -7.95
CA LEU A 52 9.61 6.97 -8.58
C LEU A 52 8.27 7.68 -8.33
N PHE A 53 7.27 7.36 -9.17
CA PHE A 53 5.88 7.82 -9.02
C PHE A 53 5.71 9.35 -8.84
N ARG A 54 6.51 10.16 -9.54
CA ARG A 54 6.48 11.63 -9.42
C ARG A 54 5.08 12.22 -9.61
N GLY A 55 4.63 12.93 -8.58
CA GLY A 55 3.32 13.59 -8.52
C GLY A 55 2.15 12.65 -8.24
N PHE A 56 2.39 11.36 -8.00
CA PHE A 56 1.40 10.50 -7.36
C PHE A 56 1.44 10.72 -5.85
N LYS A 57 0.30 10.49 -5.22
CA LYS A 57 0.08 10.43 -3.78
C LYS A 57 -0.39 9.03 -3.43
N GLU A 58 -0.16 8.63 -2.20
CA GLU A 58 -0.72 7.42 -1.60
C GLU A 58 -1.43 7.82 -0.30
N ALA A 59 -2.50 7.11 0.04
CA ALA A 59 -3.19 7.33 1.31
C ALA A 59 -2.40 6.70 2.47
N ASP A 60 -2.58 7.24 3.68
CA ASP A 60 -1.93 6.69 4.86
C ASP A 60 -2.29 5.20 5.06
N ILE A 61 -1.26 4.38 5.23
CA ILE A 61 -1.41 2.95 5.48
C ILE A 61 -1.64 2.75 6.98
N HIS A 62 -2.77 2.15 7.32
CA HIS A 62 -3.15 1.79 8.69
C HIS A 62 -3.43 0.29 8.86
N PHE A 63 -2.91 -0.53 7.94
CA PHE A 63 -3.06 -1.98 7.95
C PHE A 63 -1.68 -2.65 7.96
N PHE A 64 -1.61 -3.91 8.39
CA PHE A 64 -0.38 -4.70 8.42
C PHE A 64 0.06 -5.17 7.04
N PRO A 65 1.33 -5.60 6.86
CA PRO A 65 1.85 -6.07 5.59
C PRO A 65 0.96 -7.14 4.94
N THR A 66 0.71 -7.01 3.64
CA THR A 66 -0.28 -7.82 2.89
C THR A 66 0.32 -9.08 2.27
N TYR A 67 1.64 -9.21 2.30
CA TYR A 67 2.41 -10.33 1.77
C TYR A 67 3.52 -10.71 2.75
N LYS A 68 3.99 -11.95 2.85
CA LYS A 68 3.47 -13.20 2.27
C LYS A 68 2.88 -14.06 3.37
N PHE A 69 1.70 -14.61 3.18
CA PHE A 69 1.03 -15.49 4.13
C PHE A 69 1.11 -16.97 3.70
N ASP A 70 1.03 -17.87 4.67
CA ASP A 70 0.66 -19.26 4.39
C ASP A 70 -0.84 -19.30 4.02
N ILE A 71 -1.15 -19.88 2.85
CA ILE A 71 -2.51 -19.95 2.32
C ILE A 71 -3.45 -20.61 3.34
N GLY A 72 -4.62 -20.01 3.56
CA GLY A 72 -5.60 -20.46 4.55
C GLY A 72 -5.36 -19.92 5.97
N SER A 73 -4.32 -19.11 6.20
CA SER A 73 -3.95 -18.63 7.54
C SER A 73 -3.74 -17.11 7.61
N ASP A 74 -3.42 -16.63 8.82
CA ASP A 74 -2.89 -15.29 9.08
C ASP A 74 -1.41 -15.35 9.52
N VAL A 75 -0.74 -16.48 9.28
CA VAL A 75 0.67 -16.69 9.59
C VAL A 75 1.52 -16.26 8.40
N TYR A 76 2.54 -15.44 8.65
CA TYR A 76 3.49 -15.03 7.62
C TYR A 76 4.44 -16.18 7.25
N ASP A 77 4.62 -16.38 5.94
CA ASP A 77 5.39 -17.43 5.24
C ASP A 77 6.30 -18.28 6.13
N THR A 78 5.88 -19.51 6.40
CA THR A 78 6.66 -20.53 7.14
C THR A 78 7.45 -21.45 6.21
N SER A 79 7.35 -21.26 4.89
CA SER A 79 8.16 -21.99 3.92
C SER A 79 9.65 -21.73 4.14
N GLY A 80 10.52 -22.59 3.58
CA GLY A 80 11.98 -22.43 3.69
C GLY A 80 12.54 -21.12 3.14
N LYS A 81 11.75 -20.33 2.38
CA LYS A 81 12.14 -19.00 1.90
C LYS A 81 11.95 -17.90 2.94
N GLN A 82 11.07 -18.11 3.91
CA GLN A 82 10.73 -17.19 5.00
C GLN A 82 10.68 -15.72 4.56
N ARG A 83 9.86 -15.42 3.54
CA ARG A 83 9.77 -14.06 2.98
C ARG A 83 9.44 -13.05 4.08
N THR A 84 10.16 -11.94 4.11
CA THR A 84 9.87 -10.82 5.00
C THR A 84 8.46 -10.29 4.72
N PRO A 85 7.61 -10.11 5.74
CA PRO A 85 6.33 -9.42 5.59
C PRO A 85 6.50 -8.06 4.88
N SER A 86 5.70 -7.74 3.87
CA SER A 86 5.85 -6.54 3.03
C SER A 86 4.53 -5.98 2.50
N TYR A 87 4.54 -4.68 2.18
CA TYR A 87 3.43 -3.95 1.55
C TYR A 87 3.56 -3.97 0.04
N THR A 88 3.37 -5.14 -0.56
CA THR A 88 3.52 -5.35 -2.01
C THR A 88 2.34 -4.78 -2.79
N ASP A 89 1.15 -4.80 -2.20
CA ASP A 89 -0.12 -4.43 -2.84
C ASP A 89 -0.48 -2.98 -2.51
N ARG A 90 -0.51 -2.10 -3.51
CA ARG A 90 -0.56 -0.63 -3.31
C ARG A 90 -1.61 0.05 -4.19
N VAL A 91 -2.10 1.21 -3.74
CA VAL A 91 -3.04 2.05 -4.51
C VAL A 91 -2.56 3.49 -4.47
N MET A 92 -1.98 3.92 -5.58
CA MET A 92 -1.51 5.29 -5.78
C MET A 92 -2.47 6.06 -6.68
N TYR A 93 -2.55 7.37 -6.47
CA TYR A 93 -3.41 8.24 -7.25
C TYR A 93 -2.71 9.55 -7.60
N LYS A 94 -3.08 10.14 -8.73
CA LYS A 94 -2.59 11.43 -9.20
C LYS A 94 -3.74 12.21 -9.80
N SER A 95 -3.88 13.44 -9.37
CA SER A 95 -4.82 14.38 -9.95
C SER A 95 -4.09 15.49 -10.70
N ARG A 96 -4.72 15.98 -11.75
CA ARG A 96 -4.30 17.19 -12.47
C ARG A 96 -4.55 18.44 -11.66
N HIS A 97 -5.61 18.48 -10.88
CA HIS A 97 -5.99 19.61 -10.05
C HIS A 97 -5.88 19.20 -8.58
N GLU A 98 -5.29 20.06 -7.76
CA GLU A 98 -5.22 19.78 -6.33
C GLU A 98 -6.63 19.62 -5.75
N ASP A 99 -6.78 18.68 -4.81
CA ASP A 99 -8.02 18.36 -4.09
C ASP A 99 -9.18 17.74 -4.90
N ASP A 100 -9.01 17.44 -6.19
CA ASP A 100 -10.04 16.74 -6.99
C ASP A 100 -10.19 15.24 -6.60
N ILE A 101 -9.29 14.70 -5.77
CA ILE A 101 -9.40 13.37 -5.16
C ILE A 101 -9.37 13.51 -3.64
N LEU A 102 -10.44 13.05 -2.99
CA LEU A 102 -10.52 12.86 -1.54
C LEU A 102 -10.50 11.37 -1.22
N VAL A 103 -9.55 10.97 -0.37
CA VAL A 103 -9.48 9.60 0.16
C VAL A 103 -10.57 9.43 1.22
N LEU A 104 -11.47 8.46 1.01
CA LEU A 104 -12.49 8.10 1.99
C LEU A 104 -12.05 6.91 2.84
N LYS A 105 -11.34 5.94 2.23
CA LYS A 105 -10.83 4.77 2.94
C LYS A 105 -9.66 4.16 2.19
N TYR A 106 -8.66 3.69 2.93
CA TYR A 106 -7.59 2.85 2.39
C TYR A 106 -7.34 1.72 3.39
N GLY A 107 -7.32 0.47 2.91
CA GLY A 107 -7.33 -0.67 3.82
C GLY A 107 -7.03 -2.00 3.15
N SER A 108 -6.90 -3.03 3.99
CA SER A 108 -6.79 -4.42 3.55
C SER A 108 -7.91 -5.30 4.11
N CYS A 109 -8.21 -6.37 3.39
CA CYS A 109 -9.20 -7.38 3.76
C CYS A 109 -8.52 -8.54 4.53
N ALA A 110 -8.06 -8.29 5.76
CA ALA A 110 -7.31 -9.27 6.56
C ALA A 110 -8.04 -10.62 6.77
N ARG A 111 -9.38 -10.62 6.73
CA ARG A 111 -10.19 -11.84 6.90
C ARG A 111 -10.16 -12.79 5.69
N MET A 112 -9.72 -12.32 4.53
CA MET A 112 -9.57 -13.17 3.34
C MET A 112 -8.25 -13.93 3.41
N LYS A 113 -8.29 -15.23 3.12
CA LYS A 113 -7.17 -16.17 3.35
C LYS A 113 -6.91 -17.09 2.17
N GLN A 114 -7.59 -16.86 1.04
CA GLN A 114 -7.54 -17.72 -0.14
C GLN A 114 -6.24 -17.57 -0.95
N SER A 115 -5.45 -16.53 -0.68
CA SER A 115 -4.17 -16.23 -1.31
C SER A 115 -3.12 -16.00 -0.22
N ASP A 116 -1.84 -16.07 -0.61
CA ASP A 116 -0.70 -15.60 0.16
C ASP A 116 -0.58 -14.08 0.20
N HIS A 117 -1.46 -13.37 -0.52
CA HIS A 117 -1.70 -11.93 -0.41
C HIS A 117 -3.06 -11.63 0.26
N LYS A 118 -3.12 -10.55 1.05
CA LYS A 118 -4.38 -9.98 1.56
C LYS A 118 -4.85 -8.87 0.61
N PRO A 119 -6.10 -8.90 0.11
CA PRO A 119 -6.58 -7.87 -0.82
C PRO A 119 -6.49 -6.47 -0.23
N VAL A 120 -6.08 -5.51 -1.05
CA VAL A 120 -6.02 -4.08 -0.71
C VAL A 120 -7.10 -3.34 -1.49
N PHE A 121 -7.74 -2.37 -0.85
CA PHE A 121 -8.75 -1.53 -1.47
C PHE A 121 -8.56 -0.06 -1.08
N GLY A 122 -8.89 0.82 -2.03
CA GLY A 122 -9.01 2.25 -1.81
C GLY A 122 -10.40 2.74 -2.24
N VAL A 123 -10.99 3.62 -1.44
CA VAL A 123 -12.28 4.26 -1.71
C VAL A 123 -12.05 5.75 -1.79
N TYR A 124 -12.45 6.36 -2.90
CA TYR A 124 -12.16 7.76 -3.20
C TYR A 124 -13.44 8.48 -3.65
N LYS A 125 -13.58 9.74 -3.24
CA LYS A 125 -14.50 10.69 -3.85
C LYS A 125 -13.71 11.53 -4.86
N VAL A 126 -14.22 11.61 -6.07
CA VAL A 126 -13.55 12.29 -7.19
C VAL A 126 -14.45 13.37 -7.76
N TRP A 127 -13.93 14.58 -7.93
CA TRP A 127 -14.64 15.70 -8.53
C TRP A 127 -14.38 15.72 -10.03
N ILE A 128 -15.39 15.34 -10.82
CA ILE A 128 -15.28 15.33 -12.28
C ILE A 128 -15.69 16.70 -12.83
N ARG A 129 -14.76 17.36 -13.52
CA ARG A 129 -15.01 18.63 -14.20
C ARG A 129 -15.68 18.39 -15.54
N LYS A 130 -16.74 19.17 -15.85
CA LYS A 130 -17.37 19.12 -17.16
C LYS A 130 -16.44 19.71 -18.21
N HIS A 131 -16.15 18.92 -19.25
CA HIS A 131 -15.42 19.40 -20.41
C HIS A 131 -16.29 20.45 -21.12
N HIS A 132 -15.88 21.71 -21.12
CA HIS A 132 -16.48 22.71 -21.99
C HIS A 132 -15.75 22.64 -23.32
N SER A 133 -16.40 22.08 -24.34
CA SER A 133 -15.90 22.22 -25.71
C SER A 133 -16.03 23.70 -26.10
N PRO A 134 -14.96 24.37 -26.57
CA PRO A 134 -15.13 25.65 -27.22
C PRO A 134 -15.97 25.41 -28.49
N GLY A 135 -17.10 26.11 -28.56
CA GLY A 135 -17.94 26.17 -29.75
C GLY A 135 -17.32 27.05 -30.84
#